data_AF-A0A9D5L3P2-F1
#
_entry.id   AF-A0A9D5L3P2-F1
#
_cell.length_a   1.000
_cell.length_b   1.000
_cell.length_c   1.000
_cell.angle_alpha   90.00
_cell.angle_beta   90.00
_cell.angle_gamma   90.00
#
_symmetry.space_group_name_H-M   'P 1'
#
loop_
_entity.id
_entity.type
_entity.pdbx_description
1 polymer ?
#
loop_
_entity_poly.entity_id
_entity_poly.type
_entity_poly.pdbx_seq_one_letter_code
_entity_poly.pdbx_strand_id
1 'polypeptide(L)'
;MAITEQQLNMVMSQSVDQIKKYISQGLIKFPDDLLKYKDNPKFRAIESELSNMPAPDAVAAWKEIESIPADDTATLSHLLSRFIANHGAFPGNKTMVDKARYRLSSLTAGIEQSDWDAVDLNSVTSLLTHRRKYPSTSHEADIDNHVWQLTDTASATQLNRYISEFPNGLHTLEARDMLQSQDLWKGVSTDADLITLSDYIKEESHSPYLSKAAEMMTDLKRAEIAKMLDKPGTYKVDFLKMLIDEEIFTKEELIANGICTENTFDMLYNTPDLPDIEQVENSDPMIAKGATDVFLFGIPSSGKTCVLMGLLGSRNFVYDNAASGMGGAYADNLTVYRRHNKAPGRTYGNFVAQIQGSVFRDNSSTTYPINLIEMSGEEFAMKIALNPDNLVDFEDMGTGATKILTSDNRKIIFIVIDPTADGLIKLSSTTADGSSVSRIVEQDIIITKMVNMLIRNPKVLRNTNAIHFILTKSDTLGSREERDAKAVERIRQLYGKTIMTLRDICRKYSINKSTDFQPSLFTFSLGQFYVGDLFEYDSYDADKLMNIVTSMAQGRKEGGFLDSLQRKLS
;
A
#
# COMPACT_ATOMS: atom_id res chain seq x y z
N MET A 1 -21.33 17.14 84.35
CA MET A 1 -22.50 18.04 84.24
C MET A 1 -22.63 18.44 82.78
N ALA A 2 -23.82 18.33 82.19
CA ALA A 2 -24.04 18.78 80.82
C ALA A 2 -24.06 20.32 80.77
N ILE A 3 -23.36 20.92 79.81
CA ILE A 3 -23.36 22.38 79.60
C ILE A 3 -24.76 22.82 79.18
N THR A 4 -25.26 23.91 79.75
CA THR A 4 -26.57 24.48 79.39
C THR A 4 -26.52 25.21 78.04
N GLU A 5 -27.66 25.32 77.37
CA GLU A 5 -27.77 26.04 76.09
C GLU A 5 -27.31 27.50 76.16
N GLN A 6 -27.60 28.18 77.26
CA GLN A 6 -27.15 29.56 77.49
C GLN A 6 -25.63 29.65 77.60
N GLN A 7 -24.98 28.68 78.24
CA GLN A 7 -23.52 28.58 78.30
C GLN A 7 -22.91 28.29 76.92
N LEU A 8 -23.51 27.41 76.11
CA LEU A 8 -23.04 27.16 74.74
C LEU A 8 -23.14 28.40 73.84
N ASN A 9 -24.20 29.19 73.99
CA ASN A 9 -24.35 30.46 73.26
C ASN A 9 -23.27 31.47 73.69
N MET A 10 -22.96 31.55 74.99
CA MET A 10 -21.87 32.37 75.51
C MET A 10 -20.50 31.90 74.99
N VAL A 11 -20.26 30.59 74.92
CA VAL A 11 -19.03 30.03 74.32
C VAL A 11 -18.88 30.48 72.87
N MET A 12 -19.91 30.35 72.04
CA MET A 12 -19.83 30.73 70.61
C MET A 12 -19.65 32.24 70.38
N SER A 13 -19.94 33.07 71.38
CA SER A 13 -19.65 34.51 71.35
C SER A 13 -18.17 34.85 71.53
N GLN A 14 -17.36 33.93 72.07
CA GLN A 14 -15.92 34.13 72.30
C GLN A 14 -15.09 33.98 71.01
N SER A 15 -13.83 34.42 71.04
CA SER A 15 -12.89 34.19 69.93
C SER A 15 -12.58 32.70 69.74
N VAL A 16 -12.13 32.32 68.54
CA VAL A 16 -11.70 30.94 68.24
C VAL A 16 -10.62 30.48 69.23
N ASP A 17 -9.65 31.34 69.55
CA ASP A 17 -8.59 31.04 70.53
C ASP A 17 -9.10 30.81 71.95
N GLN A 18 -10.09 31.58 72.38
CA GLN A 18 -10.67 31.43 73.71
C GLN A 18 -11.51 30.15 73.81
N ILE A 19 -12.23 29.78 72.74
CA ILE A 19 -12.97 28.52 72.66
C ILE A 19 -12.00 27.33 72.65
N LYS A 20 -10.88 27.41 71.92
CA LYS A 20 -9.80 26.41 71.96
C LYS A 20 -9.25 26.23 73.38
N LYS A 21 -9.07 27.31 74.14
CA LYS A 21 -8.62 27.25 75.53
C LYS A 21 -9.64 26.53 76.43
N TYR A 22 -10.94 26.74 76.20
CA TYR A 22 -11.97 26.01 76.94
C TYR A 22 -11.99 24.52 76.59
N ILE A 23 -11.80 24.17 75.30
CA ILE A 23 -11.70 22.79 74.85
C ILE A 23 -10.47 22.10 75.45
N SER A 24 -9.29 22.75 75.43
CA SER A 24 -8.06 22.17 76.00
C SER A 24 -8.09 22.03 77.53
N GLN A 25 -8.88 22.86 78.22
CA GLN A 25 -9.14 22.76 79.66
C GLN A 25 -10.22 21.72 80.01
N GLY A 26 -10.81 21.04 79.01
CA GLY A 26 -11.88 20.07 79.19
C GLY A 26 -13.21 20.70 79.64
N LEU A 27 -13.33 22.02 79.55
CA LEU A 27 -14.55 22.76 79.90
C LEU A 27 -15.64 22.57 78.85
N ILE A 28 -15.28 22.18 77.63
CA ILE A 28 -16.15 21.95 76.48
C ILE A 28 -15.62 20.76 75.68
N LYS A 29 -16.49 19.84 75.29
CA LYS A 29 -16.19 18.69 74.43
C LYS A 29 -16.49 19.01 72.98
N PHE A 30 -15.47 18.97 72.13
CA PHE A 30 -15.63 19.13 70.68
C PHE A 30 -15.51 17.75 70.00
N PRO A 31 -16.35 17.41 68.99
CA PRO A 31 -17.41 18.25 68.41
C PRO A 31 -18.72 18.24 69.22
N ASP A 32 -18.90 17.31 70.16
CA ASP A 32 -20.19 16.95 70.76
C ASP A 32 -20.99 18.14 71.33
N ASP A 33 -20.38 18.99 72.15
CA ASP A 33 -21.06 20.11 72.81
C ASP A 33 -21.38 21.25 71.81
N LEU A 34 -20.66 21.33 70.68
CA LEU A 34 -20.79 22.39 69.68
C LEU A 34 -21.42 21.91 68.36
N LEU A 35 -21.82 20.64 68.27
CA LEU A 35 -22.29 20.02 67.03
C LEU A 35 -23.48 20.75 66.39
N LYS A 36 -24.34 21.38 67.21
CA LYS A 36 -25.47 22.22 66.74
C LYS A 36 -25.03 23.45 65.93
N TYR A 37 -23.74 23.81 65.98
CA TYR A 37 -23.14 24.91 65.24
C TYR A 37 -22.29 24.47 64.05
N LYS A 38 -22.37 23.20 63.61
CA LYS A 38 -21.54 22.65 62.51
C LYS A 38 -21.51 23.51 61.22
N ASP A 39 -22.59 24.24 60.94
CA ASP A 39 -22.74 25.09 59.75
C ASP A 39 -22.20 26.52 59.96
N ASN A 40 -21.78 26.87 61.18
CA ASN A 40 -21.19 28.16 61.51
C ASN A 40 -19.73 28.24 61.01
N PRO A 41 -19.31 29.31 60.30
CA PRO A 41 -17.92 29.48 59.87
C PRO A 41 -16.91 29.39 61.02
N LYS A 42 -17.28 29.85 62.22
CA LYS A 42 -16.44 29.76 63.42
C LYS A 42 -16.27 28.32 63.89
N PHE A 43 -17.28 27.45 63.74
CA PHE A 43 -17.16 26.02 64.04
C PHE A 43 -16.15 25.36 63.11
N ARG A 44 -16.23 25.63 61.80
CA ARG A 44 -15.27 25.09 60.80
C ARG A 44 -13.85 25.61 61.02
N ALA A 45 -13.70 26.87 61.44
CA ALA A 45 -12.41 27.43 61.83
C ALA A 45 -11.83 26.72 63.06
N ILE A 46 -12.65 26.46 64.09
CA ILE A 46 -12.26 25.69 65.27
C ILE A 46 -11.89 24.25 64.88
N GLU A 47 -12.68 23.59 64.03
CA GLU A 47 -12.43 22.25 63.53
C GLU A 47 -11.09 22.16 62.78
N SER A 48 -10.85 23.10 61.86
CA SER A 48 -9.60 23.19 61.10
C SER A 48 -8.40 23.46 62.01
N GLU A 49 -8.51 24.38 62.97
CA GLU A 49 -7.42 24.66 63.90
C GLU A 49 -7.15 23.51 64.88
N LEU A 50 -8.20 22.85 65.39
CA LEU A 50 -8.06 21.67 66.25
C LEU A 50 -7.47 20.47 65.50
N SER A 51 -7.79 20.29 64.22
CA SER A 51 -7.18 19.26 63.37
C SER A 51 -5.66 19.46 63.14
N ASN A 52 -5.19 20.70 63.36
CA ASN A 52 -3.78 21.07 63.31
C ASN A 52 -3.12 21.16 64.70
N MET A 53 -3.86 20.99 65.80
CA MET A 53 -3.28 20.90 67.13
C MET A 53 -2.80 19.49 67.41
N PRO A 54 -1.66 19.29 68.09
CA PRO A 54 -1.21 17.96 68.40
C PRO A 54 -2.16 17.21 69.34
N ALA A 55 -2.30 15.91 69.11
CA ALA A 55 -3.17 15.07 69.92
C ALA A 55 -2.64 15.00 71.37
N PRO A 56 -3.48 15.12 72.43
CA PRO A 56 -3.01 15.17 73.81
C PRO A 56 -2.19 13.95 74.26
N ASP A 57 -2.52 12.76 73.74
CA ASP A 57 -1.78 11.52 73.90
C ASP A 57 -0.42 11.56 73.20
N ALA A 58 -0.34 12.13 72.00
CA ALA A 58 0.94 12.36 71.30
C ALA A 58 1.82 13.36 72.07
N VAL A 59 1.27 14.43 72.64
CA VAL A 59 2.04 15.37 73.48
C VAL A 59 2.57 14.67 74.74
N ALA A 60 1.77 13.81 75.37
CA ALA A 60 2.20 13.05 76.54
C ALA A 60 3.31 12.05 76.19
N ALA A 61 3.14 11.27 75.12
CA ALA A 61 4.14 10.33 74.64
C ALA A 61 5.44 11.02 74.19
N TRP A 62 5.35 12.22 73.59
CA TRP A 62 6.53 12.99 73.22
C TRP A 62 7.30 13.50 74.45
N LYS A 63 6.60 13.96 75.50
CA LYS A 63 7.24 14.34 76.77
C LYS A 63 7.96 13.17 77.44
N GLU A 64 7.39 11.97 77.36
CA GLU A 64 8.04 10.75 77.84
C GLU A 64 9.36 10.51 77.10
N ILE A 65 9.35 10.62 75.77
CA ILE A 65 10.55 10.51 74.91
C ILE A 65 11.59 11.60 75.20
N GLU A 66 11.17 12.83 75.49
CA GLU A 66 12.07 13.93 75.87
C GLU A 66 12.72 13.71 77.24
N SER A 67 12.09 12.93 78.12
CA SER A 67 12.61 12.63 79.47
C SER A 67 13.62 11.49 79.52
N ILE A 68 13.76 10.72 78.43
CA ILE A 68 14.73 9.62 78.35
C ILE A 68 16.16 10.17 78.17
N PRO A 69 17.13 9.72 79.00
CA PRO A 69 18.54 10.07 78.87
C PRO A 69 19.11 9.75 77.48
N ALA A 70 20.00 10.61 76.96
CA ALA A 70 20.53 10.48 75.60
C ALA A 70 21.48 9.28 75.38
N ASP A 71 21.97 8.68 76.47
CA ASP A 71 22.86 7.51 76.50
C ASP A 71 22.10 6.17 76.42
N ASP A 72 20.79 6.14 76.71
CA ASP A 72 19.93 4.96 76.50
C ASP A 72 19.37 4.93 75.06
N THR A 73 20.28 4.75 74.11
CA THR A 73 19.99 4.81 72.67
C THR A 73 19.02 3.72 72.21
N ALA A 74 19.04 2.55 72.85
CA ALA A 74 18.17 1.42 72.52
C ALA A 74 16.71 1.68 72.91
N THR A 75 16.46 2.12 74.15
CA THR A 75 15.11 2.48 74.62
C THR A 75 14.59 3.68 73.86
N LEU A 76 15.43 4.69 73.64
CA LEU A 76 15.06 5.90 72.91
C LEU A 76 14.70 5.60 71.45
N SER A 77 15.47 4.77 70.75
CA SER A 77 15.17 4.34 69.37
C SER A 77 13.85 3.57 69.28
N HIS A 78 13.58 2.66 70.23
CA HIS A 78 12.32 1.91 70.26
C HIS A 78 11.10 2.82 70.48
N LEU A 79 11.18 3.75 71.43
CA LEU A 79 10.10 4.68 71.74
C LEU A 79 9.85 5.68 70.59
N LEU A 80 10.91 6.21 69.97
CA LEU A 80 10.80 7.07 68.79
C LEU A 80 10.12 6.35 67.62
N SER A 81 10.51 5.11 67.35
CA SER A 81 9.92 4.28 66.28
C SER A 81 8.43 4.02 66.54
N ARG A 82 8.08 3.66 67.78
CA ARG A 82 6.69 3.44 68.20
C ARG A 82 5.85 4.72 68.13
N PHE A 83 6.44 5.86 68.49
CA PHE A 83 5.80 7.16 68.42
C PHE A 83 5.44 7.55 66.98
N ILE A 84 6.39 7.39 66.06
CA ILE A 84 6.17 7.65 64.63
C ILE A 84 5.07 6.74 64.09
N ALA A 85 5.08 5.45 64.44
CA ALA A 85 4.07 4.48 63.99
C ALA A 85 2.66 4.83 64.50
N ASN A 86 2.53 5.21 65.77
CA ASN A 86 1.23 5.45 66.39
C ASN A 86 0.65 6.82 66.07
N HIS A 87 1.50 7.83 65.83
CA HIS A 87 1.07 9.23 65.75
C HIS A 87 1.40 9.90 64.41
N GLY A 88 2.08 9.20 63.49
CA GLY A 88 2.56 9.74 62.22
C GLY A 88 1.47 10.09 61.20
N ALA A 89 0.28 9.49 61.32
CA ALA A 89 -0.83 9.73 60.38
C ALA A 89 -1.64 11.01 60.68
N PHE A 90 -1.45 11.63 61.85
CA PHE A 90 -2.25 12.77 62.30
C PHE A 90 -1.56 14.11 61.97
N PRO A 91 -2.17 14.99 61.15
CA PRO A 91 -1.54 16.23 60.68
C PRO A 91 -1.05 17.16 61.79
N GLY A 92 -1.82 17.29 62.88
CA GLY A 92 -1.44 18.12 64.03
C GLY A 92 -0.17 17.68 64.76
N ASN A 93 0.32 16.45 64.53
CA ASN A 93 1.54 15.93 65.15
C ASN A 93 2.80 16.12 64.30
N LYS A 94 2.68 16.67 63.08
CA LYS A 94 3.75 16.70 62.07
C LYS A 94 5.10 17.16 62.64
N THR A 95 5.14 18.26 63.38
CA THR A 95 6.38 18.80 63.95
C THR A 95 7.06 17.86 64.94
N MET A 96 6.30 17.16 65.80
CA MET A 96 6.86 16.19 66.75
C MET A 96 7.31 14.92 66.04
N VAL A 97 6.54 14.46 65.05
CA VAL A 97 6.88 13.30 64.22
C VAL A 97 8.16 13.58 63.42
N ASP A 98 8.33 14.78 62.86
CA ASP A 98 9.53 15.16 62.13
C ASP A 98 10.76 15.24 63.05
N LYS A 99 10.60 15.80 64.26
CA LYS A 99 11.65 15.74 65.30
C LYS A 99 11.97 14.30 65.71
N ALA A 100 10.96 13.45 65.83
CA ALA A 100 11.12 12.05 66.18
C ALA A 100 11.95 11.31 65.12
N ARG A 101 11.62 11.53 63.85
CA ARG A 101 12.35 10.96 62.70
C ARG A 101 13.78 11.43 62.67
N TYR A 102 14.02 12.73 62.84
CA TYR A 102 15.38 13.30 62.87
C TYR A 102 16.22 12.70 64.01
N ARG A 103 15.67 12.65 65.23
CA ARG A 103 16.37 12.09 66.39
C ARG A 103 16.62 10.60 66.22
N LEU A 104 15.64 9.84 65.70
CA LEU A 104 15.78 8.41 65.43
C LEU A 104 16.88 8.15 64.40
N SER A 105 16.86 8.86 63.27
CA SER A 105 17.88 8.78 62.22
C SER A 105 19.29 9.06 62.78
N SER A 106 19.46 10.09 63.60
CA SER A 106 20.75 10.40 64.22
C SER A 106 21.27 9.30 65.15
N LEU A 107 20.38 8.58 65.84
CA LEU A 107 20.73 7.50 66.75
C LEU A 107 21.05 6.19 66.02
N THR A 108 20.41 5.96 64.87
CA THR A 108 20.56 4.74 64.09
C THR A 108 21.56 4.87 62.95
N ALA A 109 22.12 6.05 62.69
CA ALA A 109 23.02 6.31 61.56
C ALA A 109 24.21 5.34 61.48
N GLY A 110 24.83 4.98 62.61
CA GLY A 110 25.94 4.02 62.63
C GLY A 110 25.50 2.58 62.32
N ILE A 111 24.28 2.20 62.70
CA ILE A 111 23.68 0.89 62.42
C ILE A 111 23.25 0.83 60.94
N GLU A 112 22.61 1.89 60.46
CA GLU A 112 22.25 2.04 59.05
C GLU A 112 23.48 1.96 58.14
N GLN A 113 24.58 2.64 58.49
CA GLN A 113 25.82 2.56 57.72
C GLN A 113 26.38 1.13 57.69
N SER A 114 26.40 0.43 58.82
CA SER A 114 26.85 -0.97 58.86
C SER A 114 25.94 -1.90 58.05
N ASP A 115 24.63 -1.64 58.05
CA ASP A 115 23.67 -2.40 57.24
C ASP A 115 23.82 -2.06 55.74
N TRP A 116 24.11 -0.80 55.41
CA TRP A 116 24.37 -0.34 54.05
C TRP A 116 25.61 -1.00 53.46
N ASP A 117 26.70 -1.08 54.22
CA ASP A 117 27.95 -1.74 53.78
C ASP A 117 27.74 -3.24 53.48
N ALA A 118 26.66 -3.84 54.02
CA ALA A 118 26.27 -5.23 53.76
C ALA A 118 25.23 -5.39 52.63
N VAL A 119 24.73 -4.29 52.04
CA VAL A 119 23.78 -4.34 50.92
C VAL A 119 24.49 -4.84 49.67
N ASP A 120 23.93 -5.88 49.06
CA ASP A 120 24.31 -6.27 47.70
C ASP A 120 23.76 -5.26 46.68
N LEU A 121 24.66 -4.41 46.16
CA LEU A 121 24.33 -3.36 45.17
C LEU A 121 23.91 -3.91 43.80
N ASN A 122 24.09 -5.21 43.54
CA ASN A 122 23.64 -5.86 42.30
C ASN A 122 22.26 -6.53 42.45
N SER A 123 21.59 -6.33 43.60
CA SER A 123 20.30 -6.95 43.91
C SER A 123 19.24 -5.90 44.21
N VAL A 124 18.29 -5.74 43.28
CA VAL A 124 17.12 -4.86 43.45
C VAL A 124 16.36 -5.20 44.75
N THR A 125 16.26 -6.48 45.11
CA THR A 125 15.60 -6.90 46.35
C THR A 125 16.37 -6.44 47.59
N SER A 126 17.70 -6.54 47.57
CA SER A 126 18.55 -6.09 48.68
C SER A 126 18.42 -4.58 48.90
N LEU A 127 18.53 -3.79 47.82
CA LEU A 127 18.39 -2.33 47.81
C LEU A 127 17.01 -1.87 48.32
N LEU A 128 15.93 -2.45 47.79
CA LEU A 128 14.56 -2.11 48.21
C LEU A 128 14.27 -2.57 49.66
N THR A 129 14.90 -3.65 50.13
CA THR A 129 14.77 -4.10 51.52
C THR A 129 15.44 -3.10 52.47
N HIS A 130 16.62 -2.61 52.13
CA HIS A 130 17.30 -1.56 52.90
C HIS A 130 16.42 -0.29 52.99
N ARG A 131 15.92 0.19 51.84
CA ARG A 131 15.04 1.36 51.77
C ARG A 131 13.76 1.22 52.60
N ARG A 132 13.14 0.04 52.61
CA ARG A 132 11.95 -0.24 53.44
C ARG A 132 12.28 -0.28 54.93
N LYS A 133 13.48 -0.76 55.30
CA LYS A 133 13.98 -0.76 56.68
C LYS A 133 14.29 0.65 57.17
N TYR A 134 14.78 1.53 56.28
CA TYR A 134 15.17 2.90 56.58
C TYR A 134 14.44 3.92 55.67
N PRO A 135 13.18 4.29 55.97
CA PRO A 135 12.35 5.18 55.11
C PRO A 135 12.85 6.62 54.95
N SER A 136 13.95 7.01 55.62
CA SER A 136 14.59 8.33 55.52
C SER A 136 16.10 8.17 55.41
N THR A 137 16.53 7.13 54.69
CA THR A 137 17.94 6.81 54.47
C THR A 137 18.68 7.92 53.76
N SER A 138 19.95 8.14 54.11
CA SER A 138 20.83 9.05 53.37
C SER A 138 21.22 8.52 52.00
N HIS A 139 21.05 7.22 51.75
CA HIS A 139 21.47 6.53 50.52
C HIS A 139 20.35 6.45 49.46
N GLU A 140 19.25 7.20 49.61
CA GLU A 140 18.09 7.12 48.69
C GLU A 140 18.48 7.35 47.22
N ALA A 141 19.37 8.33 46.95
CA ALA A 141 19.83 8.62 45.60
C ALA A 141 20.72 7.50 45.04
N ASP A 142 21.57 6.89 45.87
CA ASP A 142 22.42 5.77 45.44
C ASP A 142 21.58 4.51 45.16
N ILE A 143 20.59 4.25 46.02
CA ILE A 143 19.61 3.18 45.83
C ILE A 143 18.85 3.38 44.51
N ASP A 144 18.35 4.58 44.25
CA ASP A 144 17.64 4.92 43.02
C ASP A 144 18.51 4.65 41.78
N ASN A 145 19.74 5.21 41.74
CA ASN A 145 20.68 5.01 40.63
C ASN A 145 21.01 3.52 40.40
N HIS A 146 21.26 2.75 41.46
CA HIS A 146 21.57 1.33 41.33
C HIS A 146 20.36 0.51 40.87
N VAL A 147 19.16 0.78 41.38
CA VAL A 147 17.95 0.10 40.91
C VAL A 147 17.67 0.45 39.44
N TRP A 148 17.89 1.70 39.03
CA TRP A 148 17.78 2.10 37.62
C TRP A 148 18.77 1.33 36.73
N GLN A 149 20.05 1.25 37.11
CA GLN A 149 21.06 0.48 36.36
C GLN A 149 20.72 -1.01 36.21
N LEU A 150 20.01 -1.58 37.18
CA LEU A 150 19.56 -2.98 37.16
C LEU A 150 18.20 -3.16 36.46
N THR A 151 17.51 -2.08 36.10
CA THR A 151 16.22 -2.13 35.42
C THR A 151 16.45 -2.44 33.95
N ASP A 152 15.86 -3.53 33.46
CA ASP A 152 15.80 -3.81 32.03
C ASP A 152 14.86 -2.81 31.35
N THR A 153 15.46 -1.81 30.70
CA THR A 153 14.73 -0.73 30.05
C THR A 153 13.98 -1.18 28.79
N ALA A 154 14.20 -2.40 28.31
CA ALA A 154 13.37 -3.00 27.26
C ALA A 154 12.09 -3.67 27.82
N SER A 155 11.96 -3.78 29.15
CA SER A 155 10.84 -4.45 29.81
C SER A 155 9.85 -3.44 30.42
N ALA A 156 8.68 -3.27 29.78
CA ALA A 156 7.60 -2.44 30.32
C ALA A 156 7.22 -2.81 31.76
N THR A 157 7.27 -4.10 32.13
CA THR A 157 6.99 -4.56 33.49
C THR A 157 8.02 -4.04 34.49
N GLN A 158 9.30 -4.04 34.13
CA GLN A 158 10.36 -3.54 35.03
C GLN A 158 10.34 -2.02 35.14
N LEU A 159 10.10 -1.30 34.03
CA LEU A 159 9.92 0.16 34.05
C LEU A 159 8.74 0.58 34.93
N ASN A 160 7.59 -0.09 34.80
CA ASN A 160 6.42 0.19 35.66
C ASN A 160 6.70 -0.12 37.14
N ARG A 161 7.44 -1.21 37.43
CA ARG A 161 7.90 -1.52 38.79
C ARG A 161 8.80 -0.42 39.33
N TYR A 162 9.77 0.05 38.55
CA TYR A 162 10.67 1.14 38.93
C TYR A 162 9.87 2.40 39.26
N ILE A 163 8.93 2.83 38.40
CA ILE A 163 8.05 3.99 38.63
C ILE A 163 7.21 3.83 39.91
N SER A 164 6.71 2.62 40.19
CA SER A 164 5.93 2.34 41.39
C SER A 164 6.77 2.42 42.68
N GLU A 165 8.02 1.98 42.64
CA GLU A 165 8.92 2.03 43.80
C GLU A 165 9.51 3.44 43.97
N PHE A 166 9.79 4.16 42.88
CA PHE A 166 10.34 5.52 42.86
C PHE A 166 9.41 6.48 42.10
N PRO A 167 8.27 6.90 42.68
CA PRO A 167 7.33 7.78 41.99
C PRO A 167 7.85 9.21 41.76
N ASN A 168 8.84 9.64 42.56
CA ASN A 168 9.54 10.92 42.46
C ASN A 168 11.07 10.72 42.37
N GLY A 169 11.50 9.58 41.82
CA GLY A 169 12.92 9.24 41.65
C GLY A 169 13.60 10.06 40.55
N LEU A 170 14.92 9.98 40.51
CA LEU A 170 15.77 10.67 39.56
C LEU A 170 15.50 10.23 38.11
N HIS A 171 15.18 8.96 37.88
CA HIS A 171 14.95 8.39 36.54
C HIS A 171 13.46 8.17 36.21
N THR A 172 12.53 8.67 37.03
CA THR A 172 11.09 8.45 36.78
C THR A 172 10.62 9.05 35.46
N LEU A 173 11.16 10.21 35.06
CA LEU A 173 10.85 10.83 33.76
C LEU A 173 11.41 9.97 32.62
N GLU A 174 12.67 9.57 32.71
CA GLU A 174 13.33 8.68 31.74
C GLU A 174 12.55 7.37 31.55
N ALA A 175 12.14 6.73 32.65
CA ALA A 175 11.34 5.51 32.62
C ALA A 175 9.98 5.69 31.92
N ARG A 176 9.32 6.84 32.10
CA ARG A 176 8.04 7.16 31.45
C ARG A 176 8.23 7.42 29.96
N ASP A 177 9.25 8.16 29.58
CA ASP A 177 9.56 8.45 28.18
C ASP A 177 9.89 7.16 27.41
N MET A 178 10.58 6.21 28.05
CA MET A 178 10.85 4.87 27.49
C MET A 178 9.59 4.03 27.31
N LEU A 179 8.66 4.07 28.28
CA LEU A 179 7.36 3.39 28.15
C LEU A 179 6.53 3.98 27.01
N GLN A 180 6.48 5.31 26.90
CA GLN A 180 5.79 5.98 25.80
C GLN A 180 6.39 5.59 24.44
N SER A 181 7.72 5.57 24.34
CA SER A 181 8.43 5.14 23.13
C SER A 181 8.10 3.68 22.77
N GLN A 182 8.00 2.79 23.77
CA GLN A 182 7.60 1.39 23.58
C GLN A 182 6.18 1.27 23.05
N ASP A 183 5.23 2.00 23.62
CA ASP A 183 3.82 1.95 23.21
C ASP A 183 3.62 2.53 21.80
N LEU A 184 4.27 3.65 21.49
CA LEU A 184 4.27 4.24 20.14
C LEU A 184 4.83 3.25 19.11
N TRP A 185 6.03 2.70 19.37
CA TRP A 185 6.64 1.72 18.47
C TRP A 185 5.76 0.48 18.28
N LYS A 186 5.16 -0.04 19.36
CA LYS A 186 4.25 -1.18 19.29
C LYS A 186 3.05 -0.87 18.38
N GLY A 187 2.46 0.32 18.50
CA GLY A 187 1.38 0.77 17.62
C GLY A 187 1.80 0.80 16.14
N VAL A 188 2.94 1.41 15.84
CA VAL A 188 3.48 1.53 14.47
C VAL A 188 3.84 0.15 13.87
N SER A 189 4.43 -0.72 14.68
CA SER A 189 4.98 -2.01 14.23
C SER A 189 3.94 -3.12 13.99
N THR A 190 2.76 -3.04 14.61
CA THR A 190 1.79 -4.17 14.62
C THR A 190 1.12 -4.41 13.26
N ASP A 191 0.94 -3.37 12.45
CA ASP A 191 0.40 -3.42 11.09
C ASP A 191 1.13 -2.42 10.19
N ALA A 192 2.46 -2.38 10.31
CA ALA A 192 3.29 -1.38 9.66
C ALA A 192 3.10 -1.35 8.14
N ASP A 193 2.83 -0.16 7.60
CA ASP A 193 2.93 0.14 6.18
C ASP A 193 4.05 1.16 5.91
N LEU A 194 4.34 1.37 4.63
CA LEU A 194 5.40 2.26 4.17
C LEU A 194 5.20 3.70 4.65
N ILE A 195 3.97 4.17 4.74
CA ILE A 195 3.67 5.57 5.08
C ILE A 195 3.87 5.75 6.58
N THR A 196 3.21 4.90 7.37
CA THR A 196 3.25 4.95 8.84
C THR A 196 4.67 4.82 9.37
N LEU A 197 5.51 3.95 8.78
CA LEU A 197 6.92 3.85 9.17
C LEU A 197 7.75 5.05 8.72
N SER A 198 7.44 5.64 7.57
CA SER A 198 8.14 6.84 7.08
C SER A 198 7.89 8.02 8.01
N ASP A 199 6.62 8.23 8.37
CA ASP A 199 6.19 9.27 9.31
C ASP A 199 6.88 9.07 10.66
N TYR A 200 6.87 7.84 11.20
CA TYR A 200 7.56 7.53 12.46
C TYR A 200 9.07 7.84 12.39
N ILE A 201 9.76 7.46 11.30
CA ILE A 201 11.20 7.73 11.16
C ILE A 201 11.49 9.24 11.09
N LYS A 202 10.60 10.02 10.43
CA LYS A 202 10.73 11.48 10.29
C LYS A 202 10.41 12.21 11.59
N GLU A 203 9.33 11.83 12.27
CA GLU A 203 8.81 12.53 13.44
C GLU A 203 9.53 12.11 14.74
N GLU A 204 9.90 10.84 14.88
CA GLU A 204 10.50 10.27 16.10
C GLU A 204 12.02 10.10 15.97
N SER A 205 12.72 11.16 15.53
CA SER A 205 14.16 11.16 15.17
C SER A 205 15.15 10.80 16.31
N HIS A 206 14.66 10.68 17.54
CA HIS A 206 15.45 10.27 18.71
C HIS A 206 14.99 8.93 19.31
N SER A 207 14.03 8.26 18.68
CA SER A 207 13.51 7.01 19.19
C SER A 207 14.56 5.90 19.21
N PRO A 208 14.62 5.07 20.28
CA PRO A 208 15.51 3.91 20.33
C PRO A 208 15.15 2.82 19.29
N TYR A 209 13.99 2.94 18.62
CA TYR A 209 13.52 1.96 17.64
C TYR A 209 13.84 2.31 16.19
N LEU A 210 14.51 3.43 15.91
CA LEU A 210 14.80 3.87 14.54
C LEU A 210 15.53 2.83 13.70
N SER A 211 16.47 2.08 14.28
CA SER A 211 17.18 1.01 13.58
C SER A 211 16.23 -0.11 13.14
N LYS A 212 15.31 -0.52 14.02
CA LYS A 212 14.29 -1.53 13.71
C LYS A 212 13.28 -1.01 12.68
N ALA A 213 12.87 0.25 12.80
CA ALA A 213 12.00 0.91 11.83
C ALA A 213 12.63 0.95 10.44
N ALA A 214 13.92 1.28 10.34
CA ALA A 214 14.66 1.32 9.08
C ALA A 214 14.83 -0.08 8.44
N GLU A 215 15.06 -1.11 9.26
CA GLU A 215 15.10 -2.50 8.80
C GLU A 215 13.73 -2.93 8.24
N MET A 216 12.65 -2.70 8.99
CA MET A 216 11.29 -3.00 8.55
C MET A 216 10.91 -2.22 7.28
N MET A 217 11.29 -0.93 7.20
CA MET A 217 11.10 -0.10 6.02
C MET A 217 11.78 -0.71 4.79
N THR A 218 13.02 -1.19 4.94
CA THR A 218 13.76 -1.84 3.84
C THR A 218 13.04 -3.08 3.33
N ASP A 219 12.49 -3.90 4.23
CA ASP A 219 11.75 -5.11 3.85
C ASP A 219 10.41 -4.79 3.18
N LEU A 220 9.67 -3.81 3.69
CA LEU A 220 8.42 -3.35 3.06
C LEU A 220 8.68 -2.75 1.68
N LYS A 221 9.75 -1.95 1.52
CA LYS A 221 10.13 -1.38 0.22
C LYS A 221 10.48 -2.47 -0.79
N ARG A 222 11.22 -3.50 -0.37
CA ARG A 222 11.51 -4.68 -1.20
C ARG A 222 10.23 -5.40 -1.62
N ALA A 223 9.30 -5.61 -0.69
CA ALA A 223 8.02 -6.23 -0.99
C ALA A 223 7.17 -5.40 -1.96
N GLU A 224 7.20 -4.07 -1.83
CA GLU A 224 6.46 -3.16 -2.71
C GLU A 224 7.07 -3.11 -4.13
N ILE A 225 8.40 -3.05 -4.25
CA ILE A 225 9.12 -3.19 -5.52
C ILE A 225 8.73 -4.50 -6.23
N ALA A 226 8.65 -5.61 -5.49
CA ALA A 226 8.24 -6.88 -6.07
C ALA A 226 6.82 -6.83 -6.66
N LYS A 227 5.89 -6.11 -6.01
CA LYS A 227 4.52 -5.91 -6.55
C LYS A 227 4.53 -5.06 -7.82
N MET A 228 5.35 -4.01 -7.87
CA MET A 228 5.50 -3.15 -9.04
C MET A 228 6.05 -3.94 -10.24
N LEU A 229 7.03 -4.84 -10.01
CA LEU A 229 7.63 -5.67 -11.05
C LEU A 229 6.74 -6.83 -11.51
N ASP A 230 5.96 -7.43 -10.61
CA ASP A 230 5.07 -8.54 -10.95
C ASP A 230 3.96 -8.10 -11.91
N LYS A 231 3.35 -6.93 -11.68
CA LYS A 231 2.21 -6.43 -12.47
C LYS A 231 2.27 -4.92 -12.75
N PRO A 232 3.26 -4.44 -13.52
CA PRO A 232 3.48 -3.01 -13.74
C PRO A 232 2.25 -2.31 -14.34
N GLY A 233 1.59 -2.92 -15.33
CA GLY A 233 0.40 -2.34 -15.97
C GLY A 233 -0.87 -2.26 -15.10
N THR A 234 -0.90 -2.93 -13.93
CA THR A 234 -2.04 -2.83 -13.00
C THR A 234 -1.70 -2.15 -11.68
N TYR A 235 -0.43 -1.80 -11.48
CA TYR A 235 0.00 -1.07 -10.30
C TYR A 235 -0.58 0.34 -10.33
N LYS A 236 -1.06 0.83 -9.19
CA LYS A 236 -1.73 2.13 -9.09
C LYS A 236 -0.69 3.25 -9.19
N VAL A 237 -0.72 4.00 -10.28
CA VAL A 237 0.19 5.14 -10.51
C VAL A 237 0.08 6.18 -9.40
N ASP A 238 -1.13 6.52 -8.96
CA ASP A 238 -1.33 7.52 -7.90
C ASP A 238 -0.70 7.09 -6.57
N PHE A 239 -0.69 5.77 -6.29
CA PHE A 239 -0.03 5.25 -5.11
C PHE A 239 1.50 5.32 -5.26
N LEU A 240 2.05 4.97 -6.42
CA LEU A 240 3.49 5.17 -6.68
C LEU A 240 3.89 6.63 -6.51
N LYS A 241 3.10 7.57 -7.05
CA LYS A 241 3.34 9.01 -6.91
C LYS A 241 3.35 9.44 -5.45
N MET A 242 2.34 9.03 -4.69
CA MET A 242 2.31 9.27 -3.24
C MET A 242 3.59 8.77 -2.55
N LEU A 243 4.05 7.54 -2.84
CA LEU A 243 5.26 7.02 -2.22
C LEU A 243 6.53 7.80 -2.61
N ILE A 244 6.56 8.39 -3.80
CA ILE A 244 7.67 9.25 -4.23
C ILE A 244 7.58 10.63 -3.56
N ASP A 245 6.38 11.24 -3.57
CA ASP A 245 6.10 12.55 -2.99
C ASP A 245 6.36 12.56 -1.47
N GLU A 246 6.07 11.45 -0.79
CA GLU A 246 6.39 11.23 0.62
C GLU A 246 7.86 10.84 0.89
N GLU A 247 8.72 10.94 -0.14
CA GLU A 247 10.16 10.60 -0.08
C GLU A 247 10.46 9.16 0.38
N ILE A 248 9.47 8.26 0.28
CA ILE A 248 9.65 6.84 0.63
C ILE A 248 10.50 6.15 -0.42
N PHE A 249 10.25 6.42 -1.71
CA PHE A 249 11.09 5.97 -2.82
C PHE A 249 11.77 7.16 -3.51
N THR A 250 13.06 7.01 -3.77
CA THR A 250 13.81 7.96 -4.61
C THR A 250 13.76 7.55 -6.08
N LYS A 251 13.97 8.50 -6.98
CA LYS A 251 14.07 8.22 -8.43
C LYS A 251 15.17 7.19 -8.71
N GLU A 252 16.33 7.36 -8.07
CA GLU A 252 17.50 6.50 -8.24
C GLU A 252 17.20 5.07 -7.81
N GLU A 253 16.47 4.89 -6.71
CA GLU A 253 16.08 3.56 -6.23
C GLU A 253 15.10 2.87 -7.18
N LEU A 254 14.11 3.59 -7.70
CA LEU A 254 13.15 3.04 -8.66
C LEU A 254 13.84 2.61 -9.96
N ILE A 255 14.80 3.41 -10.45
CA ILE A 255 15.60 3.08 -11.64
C ILE A 255 16.52 1.89 -11.37
N ALA A 256 17.23 1.88 -10.23
CA ALA A 256 18.15 0.80 -9.86
C ALA A 256 17.44 -0.56 -9.71
N ASN A 257 16.16 -0.55 -9.32
CA ASN A 257 15.33 -1.76 -9.22
C ASN A 257 14.54 -2.07 -10.50
N GLY A 258 14.72 -1.29 -11.58
CA GLY A 258 14.07 -1.53 -12.87
C GLY A 258 12.56 -1.23 -12.90
N ILE A 259 12.04 -0.45 -11.94
CA ILE A 259 10.63 -0.03 -11.91
C ILE A 259 10.31 0.97 -13.03
N CYS A 260 11.30 1.78 -13.39
CA CYS A 260 11.23 2.76 -14.46
C CYS A 260 12.64 3.02 -15.02
N THR A 261 12.70 3.81 -16.09
CA THR A 261 13.91 4.43 -16.62
C THR A 261 13.81 5.94 -16.43
N GLU A 262 14.88 6.67 -16.72
CA GLU A 262 14.87 8.14 -16.71
C GLU A 262 13.67 8.71 -17.48
N ASN A 263 13.46 8.21 -18.70
CA ASN A 263 12.39 8.67 -19.58
C ASN A 263 11.00 8.33 -19.04
N THR A 264 10.80 7.09 -18.54
CA THR A 264 9.48 6.69 -18.05
C THR A 264 9.16 7.31 -16.69
N PHE A 265 10.16 7.57 -15.85
CA PHE A 265 9.99 8.34 -14.61
C PHE A 265 9.50 9.76 -14.91
N ASP A 266 10.16 10.46 -15.84
CA ASP A 266 9.77 11.83 -16.19
C ASP A 266 8.34 11.87 -16.77
N MET A 267 7.97 10.84 -17.53
CA MET A 267 6.61 10.66 -18.05
C MET A 267 5.57 10.39 -16.96
N LEU A 268 5.90 9.75 -15.83
CA LEU A 268 4.93 9.54 -14.74
C LEU A 268 4.33 10.87 -14.26
N TYR A 269 5.15 11.91 -14.14
CA TYR A 269 4.74 13.24 -13.68
C TYR A 269 4.34 14.17 -14.82
N ASN A 270 5.06 14.11 -15.94
CA ASN A 270 4.93 15.07 -17.03
C ASN A 270 4.34 14.43 -18.30
N THR A 271 3.44 13.46 -18.15
CA THR A 271 2.70 12.94 -19.30
C THR A 271 1.95 14.12 -19.95
N PRO A 272 2.21 14.46 -21.23
CA PRO A 272 1.46 15.49 -21.91
C PRO A 272 0.01 15.05 -22.07
N ASP A 273 -0.91 16.01 -22.23
CA ASP A 273 -2.28 15.69 -22.62
C ASP A 273 -2.27 15.00 -23.98
N LEU A 274 -2.46 13.68 -23.97
CA LEU A 274 -2.50 12.86 -25.18
C LEU A 274 -3.88 12.99 -25.84
N PRO A 275 -3.94 12.94 -27.18
CA PRO A 275 -5.21 13.07 -27.89
C PRO A 275 -6.15 11.92 -27.55
N ASP A 276 -7.44 12.18 -27.44
CA ASP A 276 -8.42 11.11 -27.31
C ASP A 276 -8.42 10.21 -28.55
N ILE A 277 -8.42 8.90 -28.34
CA ILE A 277 -8.52 7.93 -29.42
C ILE A 277 -10.00 7.73 -29.74
N GLU A 278 -10.49 8.49 -30.72
CA GLU A 278 -11.87 8.38 -31.21
C GLU A 278 -12.13 7.00 -31.83
N GLN A 279 -13.20 6.35 -31.38
CA GLN A 279 -13.60 5.00 -31.78
C GLN A 279 -14.96 5.08 -32.45
N VAL A 280 -14.95 5.52 -33.70
CA VAL A 280 -16.19 5.84 -34.40
C VAL A 280 -16.67 4.66 -35.22
N GLU A 281 -17.94 4.32 -35.03
CA GLU A 281 -18.60 3.27 -35.80
C GLU A 281 -18.85 3.70 -37.25
N ASN A 282 -18.64 2.79 -38.20
CA ASN A 282 -18.89 3.04 -39.61
C ASN A 282 -19.63 1.86 -40.24
N SER A 283 -20.93 2.01 -40.47
CA SER A 283 -21.76 0.96 -41.07
C SER A 283 -21.49 0.73 -42.55
N ASP A 284 -20.84 1.68 -43.23
CA ASP A 284 -20.58 1.61 -44.67
C ASP A 284 -19.11 1.88 -45.01
N PRO A 285 -18.17 1.03 -44.55
CA PRO A 285 -16.74 1.24 -44.77
C PRO A 285 -16.38 1.16 -46.26
N MET A 286 -15.42 2.01 -46.67
CA MET A 286 -14.92 2.01 -48.04
C MET A 286 -13.89 0.89 -48.23
N ILE A 287 -14.13 0.01 -49.22
CA ILE A 287 -13.27 -1.14 -49.48
C ILE A 287 -12.22 -0.79 -50.53
N ALA A 288 -10.96 -0.67 -50.09
CA ALA A 288 -9.82 -0.43 -50.96
C ALA A 288 -9.51 -1.68 -51.79
N LYS A 289 -9.58 -1.58 -53.13
CA LYS A 289 -9.44 -2.76 -54.01
C LYS A 289 -7.99 -3.17 -54.22
N GLY A 290 -7.76 -4.49 -54.18
CA GLY A 290 -6.51 -5.12 -54.60
C GLY A 290 -5.37 -4.99 -53.59
N ALA A 291 -5.65 -4.53 -52.37
CA ALA A 291 -4.75 -4.63 -51.23
C ALA A 291 -4.89 -6.00 -50.55
N THR A 292 -3.94 -6.34 -49.68
CA THR A 292 -4.11 -7.44 -48.72
C THR A 292 -4.66 -6.89 -47.41
N ASP A 293 -5.82 -7.39 -46.98
CA ASP A 293 -6.46 -7.05 -45.71
C ASP A 293 -5.81 -7.86 -44.58
N VAL A 294 -5.27 -7.20 -43.57
CA VAL A 294 -4.62 -7.79 -42.41
C VAL A 294 -5.49 -7.54 -41.19
N PHE A 295 -6.19 -8.58 -40.73
CA PHE A 295 -7.12 -8.49 -39.61
C PHE A 295 -6.44 -8.84 -38.29
N LEU A 296 -6.65 -8.01 -37.28
CA LEU A 296 -6.32 -8.26 -35.89
C LEU A 296 -7.59 -8.61 -35.12
N PHE A 297 -7.83 -9.90 -34.93
CA PHE A 297 -8.89 -10.43 -34.10
C PHE A 297 -8.35 -10.73 -32.71
N GLY A 298 -9.21 -10.79 -31.70
CA GLY A 298 -8.76 -11.18 -30.37
C GLY A 298 -9.70 -10.68 -29.31
N ILE A 299 -9.50 -11.19 -28.11
CA ILE A 299 -10.31 -10.83 -26.95
C ILE A 299 -10.09 -9.37 -26.55
N PRO A 300 -10.97 -8.80 -25.71
CA PRO A 300 -10.73 -7.53 -25.06
C PRO A 300 -9.42 -7.55 -24.27
N SER A 301 -8.68 -6.44 -24.33
CA SER A 301 -7.40 -6.26 -23.62
C SER A 301 -6.26 -7.23 -24.01
N SER A 302 -6.38 -7.99 -25.12
CA SER A 302 -5.24 -8.79 -25.63
C SER A 302 -4.19 -8.00 -26.40
N GLY A 303 -4.17 -6.68 -26.33
CA GLY A 303 -3.13 -5.88 -26.98
C GLY A 303 -3.26 -5.77 -28.51
N LYS A 304 -4.45 -5.96 -29.09
CA LYS A 304 -4.71 -5.72 -30.54
C LYS A 304 -4.27 -4.32 -30.96
N THR A 305 -4.70 -3.31 -30.22
CA THR A 305 -4.36 -1.91 -30.45
C THR A 305 -2.85 -1.67 -30.31
N CYS A 306 -2.18 -2.36 -29.38
CA CYS A 306 -0.73 -2.32 -29.23
C CYS A 306 0.00 -2.95 -30.44
N VAL A 307 -0.50 -4.08 -30.96
CA VAL A 307 0.03 -4.69 -32.19
C VAL A 307 -0.12 -3.73 -33.36
N LEU A 308 -1.31 -3.15 -33.54
CA LEU A 308 -1.56 -2.16 -34.58
C LEU A 308 -0.63 -0.95 -34.47
N MET A 309 -0.53 -0.36 -33.28
CA MET A 309 0.33 0.78 -32.99
C MET A 309 1.81 0.48 -33.30
N GLY A 310 2.27 -0.74 -33.00
CA GLY A 310 3.62 -1.17 -33.36
C GLY A 310 3.79 -1.36 -34.87
N LEU A 311 2.84 -1.97 -35.57
CA LEU A 311 2.87 -2.13 -37.03
C LEU A 311 2.87 -0.77 -37.76
N LEU A 312 2.14 0.23 -37.25
CA LEU A 312 2.19 1.62 -37.71
C LEU A 312 3.57 2.28 -37.48
N GLY A 313 4.39 1.71 -36.59
CA GLY A 313 5.76 2.13 -36.33
C GLY A 313 6.83 1.33 -37.04
N SER A 314 6.45 0.30 -37.79
CA SER A 314 7.42 -0.48 -38.55
C SER A 314 8.11 0.39 -39.60
N ARG A 315 9.44 0.23 -39.72
CA ARG A 315 10.28 1.04 -40.60
C ARG A 315 9.88 0.98 -42.07
N ASN A 316 9.25 -0.12 -42.47
CA ASN A 316 8.94 -0.44 -43.86
C ASN A 316 7.50 -0.13 -44.24
N PHE A 317 6.66 0.31 -43.30
CA PHE A 317 5.25 0.57 -43.54
C PHE A 317 4.94 2.06 -43.53
N VAL A 318 4.21 2.51 -44.55
CA VAL A 318 3.69 3.88 -44.63
C VAL A 318 2.19 3.79 -44.83
N TYR A 319 1.43 4.35 -43.89
CA TYR A 319 -0.02 4.48 -44.04
C TYR A 319 -0.39 5.77 -44.78
N ASP A 320 -1.49 5.70 -45.53
CA ASP A 320 -2.09 6.83 -46.23
C ASP A 320 -3.26 7.35 -45.38
N ASN A 321 -3.02 8.46 -44.68
CA ASN A 321 -4.01 9.07 -43.79
C ASN A 321 -5.28 9.46 -44.55
N ALA A 322 -5.13 10.10 -45.72
CA ALA A 322 -6.27 10.57 -46.52
C ALA A 322 -7.11 9.41 -47.06
N ALA A 323 -6.46 8.35 -47.56
CA ALA A 323 -7.17 7.17 -48.04
C ALA A 323 -7.85 6.37 -46.91
N SER A 324 -7.31 6.45 -45.69
CA SER A 324 -7.85 5.74 -44.51
C SER A 324 -9.11 6.37 -43.92
N GLY A 325 -9.45 7.61 -44.32
CA GLY A 325 -10.59 8.33 -43.77
C GLY A 325 -10.50 8.40 -42.24
N MET A 326 -11.54 7.91 -41.54
CA MET A 326 -11.58 7.90 -40.07
C MET A 326 -10.47 7.03 -39.44
N GLY A 327 -10.01 5.99 -40.15
CA GLY A 327 -8.87 5.19 -39.72
C GLY A 327 -7.55 5.97 -39.72
N GLY A 328 -7.44 7.04 -40.52
CA GLY A 328 -6.26 7.91 -40.56
C GLY A 328 -6.06 8.66 -39.25
N ALA A 329 -7.11 9.32 -38.73
CA ALA A 329 -7.07 10.01 -37.45
C ALA A 329 -6.75 9.04 -36.29
N TYR A 330 -7.34 7.84 -36.32
CA TYR A 330 -7.03 6.78 -35.36
C TYR A 330 -5.53 6.38 -35.40
N ALA A 331 -4.96 6.21 -36.61
CA ALA A 331 -3.54 5.92 -36.80
C ALA A 331 -2.60 7.03 -36.32
N ASP A 332 -2.97 8.29 -36.56
CA ASP A 332 -2.23 9.47 -36.10
C ASP A 332 -2.18 9.50 -34.57
N ASN A 333 -3.33 9.33 -33.91
CA ASN A 333 -3.41 9.33 -32.45
C ASN A 333 -2.57 8.19 -31.85
N LEU A 334 -2.70 6.96 -32.37
CA LEU A 334 -1.84 5.84 -31.95
C LEU A 334 -0.34 6.14 -32.16
N THR A 335 0.02 6.85 -33.23
CA THR A 335 1.40 7.27 -33.46
C THR A 335 1.89 8.26 -32.40
N VAL A 336 1.03 9.17 -31.92
CA VAL A 336 1.34 10.09 -30.81
C VAL A 336 1.58 9.30 -29.52
N TYR A 337 0.68 8.38 -29.15
CA TYR A 337 0.86 7.51 -27.97
C TYR A 337 2.19 6.75 -28.01
N ARG A 338 2.52 6.13 -29.16
CA ARG A 338 3.79 5.42 -29.35
C ARG A 338 5.01 6.32 -29.13
N ARG A 339 4.99 7.53 -29.69
CA ARG A 339 6.10 8.50 -29.56
C ARG A 339 6.27 9.00 -28.13
N HIS A 340 5.20 8.97 -27.34
CA HIS A 340 5.21 9.28 -25.92
C HIS A 340 5.33 8.04 -25.03
N ASN A 341 5.72 6.88 -25.58
CA ASN A 341 6.05 5.70 -24.77
C ASN A 341 4.92 5.28 -23.82
N LYS A 342 3.66 5.49 -24.25
CA LYS A 342 2.47 5.21 -23.44
C LYS A 342 1.50 4.35 -24.24
N ALA A 343 1.03 3.26 -23.64
CA ALA A 343 0.06 2.42 -24.31
C ALA A 343 -1.31 3.13 -24.37
N PRO A 344 -2.06 2.94 -25.45
CA PRO A 344 -3.41 3.47 -25.56
C PRO A 344 -4.32 2.80 -24.52
N GLY A 345 -5.34 3.53 -24.08
CA GLY A 345 -6.38 3.00 -23.21
C GLY A 345 -7.19 1.87 -23.89
N ARG A 346 -8.14 1.31 -23.13
CA ARG A 346 -9.05 0.28 -23.65
C ARG A 346 -9.90 0.83 -24.80
N THR A 347 -10.11 -0.02 -25.79
CA THR A 347 -10.95 0.25 -26.95
C THR A 347 -12.35 -0.33 -26.72
N TYR A 348 -13.36 0.53 -26.62
CA TYR A 348 -14.76 0.23 -26.33
C TYR A 348 -15.68 0.28 -27.56
N GLY A 349 -16.82 -0.42 -27.47
CA GLY A 349 -17.92 -0.31 -28.43
C GLY A 349 -17.75 -1.15 -29.70
N ASN A 350 -18.52 -0.83 -30.75
CA ASN A 350 -18.62 -1.61 -31.99
C ASN A 350 -17.90 -0.94 -33.18
N PHE A 351 -16.69 -0.41 -33.01
CA PHE A 351 -15.95 0.18 -34.12
C PHE A 351 -15.07 -0.84 -34.87
N VAL A 352 -14.73 -0.49 -36.11
CA VAL A 352 -13.71 -1.15 -36.92
C VAL A 352 -12.77 -0.09 -37.48
N ALA A 353 -11.49 -0.18 -37.14
CA ALA A 353 -10.47 0.71 -37.70
C ALA A 353 -9.86 0.06 -38.94
N GLN A 354 -9.88 0.77 -40.07
CA GLN A 354 -9.26 0.34 -41.32
C GLN A 354 -8.21 1.38 -41.75
N ILE A 355 -6.94 0.98 -41.78
CA ILE A 355 -5.83 1.85 -42.11
C ILE A 355 -5.18 1.34 -43.39
N GLN A 356 -5.28 2.12 -44.45
CA GLN A 356 -4.70 1.81 -45.75
C GLN A 356 -3.23 2.23 -45.77
N GLY A 357 -2.39 1.43 -46.42
CA GLY A 357 -0.98 1.78 -46.58
C GLY A 357 -0.24 0.86 -47.53
N SER A 358 1.08 0.99 -47.54
CA SER A 358 1.97 0.16 -48.33
C SER A 358 3.22 -0.20 -47.56
N VAL A 359 3.68 -1.44 -47.75
CA VAL A 359 4.99 -1.89 -47.28
C VAL A 359 6.00 -1.81 -48.42
N PHE A 360 7.19 -1.32 -48.09
CA PHE A 360 8.33 -1.21 -48.97
C PHE A 360 9.43 -2.17 -48.51
N ARG A 361 10.13 -2.80 -49.45
CA ARG A 361 11.34 -3.58 -49.15
C ARG A 361 12.55 -2.84 -49.64
N ASP A 362 13.60 -2.83 -48.84
CA ASP A 362 14.88 -2.26 -49.23
C ASP A 362 15.33 -2.84 -50.59
N ASN A 363 15.75 -1.96 -51.48
CA ASN A 363 16.25 -2.32 -52.82
C ASN A 363 15.25 -3.11 -53.69
N SER A 364 13.94 -2.95 -53.47
CA SER A 364 12.88 -3.58 -54.28
C SER A 364 11.96 -2.54 -54.90
N SER A 365 11.68 -2.68 -56.20
CA SER A 365 10.63 -1.92 -56.89
C SER A 365 9.21 -2.49 -56.70
N THR A 366 9.08 -3.49 -55.82
CA THR A 366 7.79 -4.10 -55.48
C THR A 366 7.22 -3.43 -54.24
N THR A 367 6.03 -2.87 -54.37
CA THR A 367 5.24 -2.31 -53.28
C THR A 367 4.14 -3.29 -52.87
N TYR A 368 3.82 -3.34 -51.58
CA TYR A 368 2.81 -4.26 -51.06
C TYR A 368 1.67 -3.44 -50.44
N PRO A 369 0.59 -3.18 -51.19
CA PRO A 369 -0.56 -2.47 -50.64
C PRO A 369 -1.26 -3.35 -49.60
N ILE A 370 -1.40 -2.82 -48.39
CA ILE A 370 -2.03 -3.52 -47.27
C ILE A 370 -3.04 -2.63 -46.57
N ASN A 371 -4.09 -3.24 -46.02
CA ASN A 371 -5.00 -2.59 -45.10
C ASN A 371 -4.83 -3.24 -43.73
N LEU A 372 -4.39 -2.48 -42.73
CA LEU A 372 -4.37 -2.95 -41.34
C LEU A 372 -5.76 -2.72 -40.75
N ILE A 373 -6.38 -3.77 -40.25
CA ILE A 373 -7.76 -3.74 -39.76
C ILE A 373 -7.82 -4.25 -38.32
N GLU A 374 -8.23 -3.37 -37.41
CA GLU A 374 -8.55 -3.74 -36.03
C GLU A 374 -10.07 -3.81 -35.86
N MET A 375 -10.53 -4.91 -35.26
CA MET A 375 -11.93 -5.11 -34.90
C MET A 375 -12.09 -5.12 -33.38
N SER A 376 -13.12 -4.44 -32.88
CA SER A 376 -13.49 -4.53 -31.47
C SER A 376 -13.91 -5.96 -31.13
N GLY A 377 -13.46 -6.45 -29.97
CA GLY A 377 -13.78 -7.79 -29.47
C GLY A 377 -14.71 -7.78 -28.26
N GLU A 378 -15.13 -6.60 -27.79
CA GLU A 378 -15.79 -6.44 -26.50
C GLU A 378 -17.24 -6.89 -26.51
N GLU A 379 -18.02 -6.42 -27.47
CA GLU A 379 -19.42 -6.85 -27.63
C GLU A 379 -19.51 -8.33 -28.01
N PHE A 380 -18.65 -8.80 -28.91
CA PHE A 380 -18.52 -10.23 -29.23
C PHE A 380 -18.28 -11.08 -27.97
N ALA A 381 -17.27 -10.71 -27.17
CA ALA A 381 -16.92 -11.45 -25.97
C ALA A 381 -18.03 -11.38 -24.90
N MET A 382 -18.67 -10.22 -24.74
CA MET A 382 -19.78 -10.02 -23.80
C MET A 382 -21.00 -10.86 -24.17
N LYS A 383 -21.38 -10.93 -25.45
CA LYS A 383 -22.49 -11.79 -25.91
C LYS A 383 -22.26 -13.27 -25.58
N ILE A 384 -21.02 -13.74 -25.71
CA ILE A 384 -20.64 -15.11 -25.34
C ILE A 384 -20.67 -15.29 -23.81
N ALA A 385 -20.17 -14.31 -23.06
CA ALA A 385 -20.14 -14.38 -21.60
C ALA A 385 -21.55 -14.33 -20.97
N LEU A 386 -22.50 -13.64 -21.61
CA LEU A 386 -23.90 -13.59 -21.17
C LEU A 386 -24.66 -14.90 -21.45
N ASN A 387 -24.38 -15.53 -22.60
CA ASN A 387 -24.91 -16.84 -22.93
C ASN A 387 -23.94 -17.57 -23.87
N PRO A 388 -23.20 -18.59 -23.37
CA PRO A 388 -22.24 -19.34 -24.18
C PRO A 388 -22.85 -20.03 -25.40
N ASP A 389 -24.16 -20.28 -25.41
CA ASP A 389 -24.85 -20.90 -26.55
C ASP A 389 -25.28 -19.88 -27.61
N ASN A 390 -25.08 -18.58 -27.39
CA ASN A 390 -25.39 -17.55 -28.37
C ASN A 390 -24.69 -17.84 -29.71
N LEU A 391 -25.46 -17.62 -30.78
CA LEU A 391 -24.92 -17.51 -32.12
C LEU A 391 -24.35 -16.10 -32.26
N VAL A 392 -23.06 -16.06 -32.59
CA VAL A 392 -22.33 -14.83 -32.88
C VAL A 392 -21.93 -14.82 -34.35
N ASP A 393 -21.88 -13.64 -34.95
CA ASP A 393 -21.49 -13.41 -36.34
C ASP A 393 -20.56 -12.18 -36.47
N PHE A 394 -20.13 -11.87 -37.69
CA PHE A 394 -19.15 -10.80 -37.92
C PHE A 394 -19.58 -9.43 -37.44
N GLU A 395 -20.87 -9.09 -37.49
CA GLU A 395 -21.34 -7.78 -37.03
C GLU A 395 -21.18 -7.60 -35.51
N ASP A 396 -21.02 -8.70 -34.75
CA ASP A 396 -20.70 -8.64 -33.33
C ASP A 396 -19.23 -8.23 -33.06
N MET A 397 -18.40 -8.19 -34.11
CA MET A 397 -17.00 -7.72 -34.08
C MET A 397 -16.87 -6.22 -34.43
N GLY A 398 -18.00 -5.53 -34.60
CA GLY A 398 -18.05 -4.12 -34.93
C GLY A 398 -18.91 -3.83 -36.16
N THR A 399 -19.50 -2.64 -36.13
CA THR A 399 -20.34 -2.07 -37.17
C THR A 399 -19.53 -1.98 -38.48
N GLY A 400 -20.05 -2.61 -39.54
CA GLY A 400 -19.40 -2.67 -40.86
C GLY A 400 -18.41 -3.81 -41.06
N ALA A 401 -18.13 -4.63 -40.04
CA ALA A 401 -17.18 -5.74 -40.11
C ALA A 401 -17.54 -6.76 -41.20
N THR A 402 -18.84 -7.07 -41.36
CA THR A 402 -19.31 -8.02 -42.39
C THR A 402 -18.91 -7.58 -43.80
N LYS A 403 -19.03 -6.29 -44.11
CA LYS A 403 -18.70 -5.74 -45.43
C LYS A 403 -17.20 -5.85 -45.73
N ILE A 404 -16.35 -5.53 -44.75
CA ILE A 404 -14.89 -5.61 -44.88
C ILE A 404 -14.44 -7.07 -45.01
N LEU A 405 -14.94 -7.95 -44.14
CA LEU A 405 -14.57 -9.37 -44.13
C LEU A 405 -15.05 -10.13 -45.35
N THR A 406 -16.18 -9.75 -45.95
CA THR A 406 -16.69 -10.43 -47.16
C THR A 406 -16.20 -9.82 -48.47
N SER A 407 -15.24 -8.89 -48.41
CA SER A 407 -14.57 -8.31 -49.58
C SER A 407 -13.85 -9.35 -50.43
N ASP A 408 -13.54 -9.01 -51.68
CA ASP A 408 -12.75 -9.86 -52.58
C ASP A 408 -11.23 -9.70 -52.41
N ASN A 409 -10.78 -8.85 -51.47
CA ASN A 409 -9.36 -8.71 -51.16
C ASN A 409 -8.80 -9.99 -50.55
N ARG A 410 -7.49 -10.20 -50.75
CA ARG A 410 -6.74 -11.24 -50.06
C ARG A 410 -6.66 -10.94 -48.58
N LYS A 411 -6.73 -11.96 -47.72
CA LYS A 411 -6.81 -11.78 -46.26
C LYS A 411 -5.69 -12.49 -45.53
N ILE A 412 -5.17 -11.84 -44.51
CA ILE A 412 -4.32 -12.42 -43.46
C ILE A 412 -5.06 -12.16 -42.15
N ILE A 413 -5.30 -13.20 -41.36
CA ILE A 413 -6.01 -13.09 -40.09
C ILE A 413 -5.06 -13.47 -38.96
N PHE A 414 -4.86 -12.55 -38.02
CA PHE A 414 -4.19 -12.83 -36.76
C PHE A 414 -5.20 -12.89 -35.63
N ILE A 415 -5.12 -13.96 -34.83
CA ILE A 415 -5.84 -14.07 -33.57
C ILE A 415 -4.85 -13.69 -32.46
N VAL A 416 -5.12 -12.56 -31.81
CA VAL A 416 -4.29 -11.93 -30.79
C VAL A 416 -4.70 -12.42 -29.40
N ILE A 417 -3.74 -13.01 -28.68
CA ILE A 417 -3.92 -13.71 -27.41
C ILE A 417 -3.03 -13.05 -26.34
N ASP A 418 -3.63 -12.81 -25.18
CA ASP A 418 -2.91 -12.45 -23.96
C ASP A 418 -2.54 -13.72 -23.16
N PRO A 419 -1.24 -14.01 -22.94
CA PRO A 419 -0.80 -15.18 -22.17
C PRO A 419 -0.72 -14.95 -20.67
N THR A 420 -0.79 -13.68 -20.22
CA THR A 420 -0.64 -13.25 -18.82
C THR A 420 -1.91 -13.46 -18.01
N ALA A 421 -3.05 -13.59 -18.68
CA ALA A 421 -4.25 -14.10 -18.06
C ALA A 421 -4.05 -15.60 -17.74
N ASP A 422 -4.57 -16.06 -16.59
CA ASP A 422 -4.67 -17.49 -16.24
C ASP A 422 -5.70 -18.23 -17.11
N GLY A 423 -5.86 -17.82 -18.37
CA GLY A 423 -6.95 -18.21 -19.26
C GLY A 423 -8.29 -17.56 -18.93
N LEU A 424 -8.40 -16.80 -17.83
CA LEU A 424 -9.63 -16.12 -17.41
C LEU A 424 -9.60 -14.63 -17.73
N ILE A 425 -10.69 -14.14 -18.32
CA ILE A 425 -10.85 -12.73 -18.68
C ILE A 425 -12.00 -12.15 -17.88
N LYS A 426 -11.75 -11.02 -17.21
CA LYS A 426 -12.80 -10.19 -16.64
C LYS A 426 -13.28 -9.19 -17.68
N LEU A 427 -14.50 -9.40 -18.15
CA LEU A 427 -15.19 -8.47 -19.03
C LEU A 427 -16.06 -7.53 -18.20
N SER A 428 -16.19 -6.31 -18.68
CA SER A 428 -17.07 -5.29 -18.12
C SER A 428 -17.74 -4.54 -19.26
N SER A 429 -19.05 -4.37 -19.16
CA SER A 429 -19.82 -3.52 -20.06
C SER A 429 -20.80 -2.70 -19.25
N THR A 430 -21.22 -1.57 -19.81
CA THR A 430 -22.25 -0.70 -19.22
C THR A 430 -23.55 -0.97 -19.95
N THR A 431 -24.59 -1.35 -19.20
CA THR A 431 -25.90 -1.59 -19.81
C THR A 431 -26.58 -0.26 -20.16
N ALA A 432 -27.69 -0.32 -20.90
CA ALA A 432 -28.43 0.87 -21.33
C ALA A 432 -28.92 1.76 -20.17
N ASP A 433 -29.04 1.24 -18.95
CA ASP A 433 -29.43 2.00 -17.76
C ASP A 433 -28.24 2.61 -16.99
N GLY A 434 -27.01 2.43 -17.49
CA GLY A 434 -25.78 2.93 -16.86
C GLY A 434 -25.18 1.99 -15.83
N SER A 435 -25.80 0.85 -15.52
CA SER A 435 -25.24 -0.14 -14.59
C SER A 435 -24.08 -0.91 -15.22
N SER A 436 -23.01 -1.11 -14.46
CA SER A 436 -21.87 -1.94 -14.88
C SER A 436 -22.16 -3.42 -14.64
N VAL A 437 -22.08 -4.23 -15.70
CA VAL A 437 -22.12 -5.68 -15.62
C VAL A 437 -20.72 -6.22 -15.81
N SER A 438 -20.26 -7.09 -14.90
CA SER A 438 -19.00 -7.80 -15.04
C SER A 438 -19.20 -9.31 -15.06
N ARG A 439 -18.43 -9.97 -15.93
CA ARG A 439 -18.42 -11.42 -16.10
C ARG A 439 -16.99 -11.93 -16.21
N ILE A 440 -16.76 -13.13 -15.72
CA ILE A 440 -15.50 -13.86 -15.91
C ILE A 440 -15.79 -14.98 -16.90
N VAL A 441 -14.96 -15.09 -17.93
CA VAL A 441 -15.09 -16.11 -18.97
C VAL A 441 -13.72 -16.66 -19.36
N GLU A 442 -13.67 -17.94 -19.70
CA GLU A 442 -12.45 -18.56 -20.23
C GLU A 442 -12.17 -18.05 -21.65
N GLN A 443 -10.93 -17.63 -21.87
CA GLN A 443 -10.43 -17.11 -23.14
C GLN A 443 -10.57 -18.12 -24.28
N ASP A 444 -10.40 -19.42 -24.00
CA ASP A 444 -10.54 -20.48 -25.02
C ASP A 444 -11.97 -20.56 -25.57
N ILE A 445 -12.99 -20.28 -24.76
CA ILE A 445 -14.39 -20.25 -25.22
C ILE A 445 -14.58 -19.16 -26.27
N ILE A 446 -14.06 -17.96 -26.01
CA ILE A 446 -14.18 -16.84 -26.95
C ILE A 446 -13.42 -17.14 -28.24
N ILE A 447 -12.17 -17.61 -28.14
CA ILE A 447 -11.36 -17.94 -29.32
C ILE A 447 -12.01 -19.06 -30.12
N THR A 448 -12.53 -20.10 -29.47
CA THR A 448 -13.27 -21.19 -30.12
C THR A 448 -14.48 -20.66 -30.89
N LYS A 449 -15.24 -19.72 -30.30
CA LYS A 449 -16.37 -19.07 -30.98
C LYS A 449 -15.92 -18.21 -32.17
N MET A 450 -14.79 -17.51 -32.08
CA MET A 450 -14.20 -16.78 -33.21
C MET A 450 -13.85 -17.72 -34.36
N VAL A 451 -13.21 -18.85 -34.08
CA VAL A 451 -12.87 -19.86 -35.08
C VAL A 451 -14.15 -20.45 -35.70
N ASN A 452 -15.15 -20.77 -34.89
CA ASN A 452 -16.43 -21.29 -35.39
C ASN A 452 -17.18 -20.29 -36.29
N MET A 453 -17.13 -19.00 -35.96
CA MET A 453 -17.66 -17.93 -36.80
C MET A 453 -16.97 -17.89 -38.17
N LEU A 454 -15.65 -18.04 -38.22
CA LEU A 454 -14.90 -18.15 -39.47
C LEU A 454 -15.32 -19.39 -40.29
N ILE A 455 -15.49 -20.56 -39.65
CA ILE A 455 -15.90 -21.81 -40.32
C ILE A 455 -17.23 -21.65 -41.07
N ARG A 456 -18.18 -20.94 -40.46
CA ARG A 456 -19.53 -20.73 -41.00
C ARG A 456 -19.55 -19.79 -42.21
N ASN A 457 -18.43 -19.14 -42.49
CA ASN A 457 -18.31 -18.10 -43.50
C ASN A 457 -17.31 -18.48 -44.61
N PRO A 458 -17.65 -19.44 -45.50
CA PRO A 458 -16.74 -19.98 -46.51
C PRO A 458 -16.26 -18.93 -47.52
N LYS A 459 -17.04 -17.85 -47.75
CA LYS A 459 -16.63 -16.76 -48.63
C LYS A 459 -15.36 -16.07 -48.12
N VAL A 460 -15.29 -15.81 -46.81
CA VAL A 460 -14.11 -15.21 -46.18
C VAL A 460 -12.92 -16.14 -46.33
N LEU A 461 -13.08 -17.41 -45.94
CA LEU A 461 -12.01 -18.41 -45.96
C LEU A 461 -11.41 -18.65 -47.35
N ARG A 462 -12.20 -18.56 -48.42
CA ARG A 462 -11.71 -18.73 -49.82
C ARG A 462 -10.71 -17.66 -50.25
N ASN A 463 -10.82 -16.45 -49.69
CA ASN A 463 -9.93 -15.33 -49.99
C ASN A 463 -8.86 -15.13 -48.91
N THR A 464 -8.75 -16.05 -47.94
CA THR A 464 -7.77 -15.99 -46.86
C THR A 464 -6.52 -16.76 -47.24
N ASN A 465 -5.38 -16.07 -47.22
CA ASN A 465 -4.06 -16.66 -47.46
C ASN A 465 -3.46 -17.23 -46.20
N ALA A 466 -3.66 -16.56 -45.06
CA ALA A 466 -3.08 -16.97 -43.80
C ALA A 466 -4.00 -16.75 -42.60
N ILE A 467 -3.93 -17.68 -41.64
CA ILE A 467 -4.51 -17.53 -40.29
C ILE A 467 -3.47 -17.95 -39.27
N HIS A 468 -3.08 -17.03 -38.39
CA HIS A 468 -2.01 -17.22 -37.42
C HIS A 468 -2.37 -16.64 -36.06
N PHE A 469 -1.54 -16.91 -35.05
CA PHE A 469 -1.69 -16.37 -33.71
C PHE A 469 -0.61 -15.34 -33.41
N ILE A 470 -0.98 -14.29 -32.68
CA ILE A 470 -0.04 -13.36 -32.06
C ILE A 470 -0.22 -13.48 -30.55
N LEU A 471 0.86 -13.77 -29.85
CA LEU A 471 0.92 -13.73 -28.39
C LEU A 471 1.57 -12.42 -27.99
N THR A 472 0.77 -11.53 -27.40
CA THR A 472 1.20 -10.21 -26.93
C THR A 472 1.84 -10.27 -25.55
N LYS A 473 2.38 -9.15 -25.07
CA LYS A 473 3.05 -9.06 -23.76
C LYS A 473 4.19 -10.06 -23.65
N SER A 474 4.89 -10.28 -24.76
CA SER A 474 5.94 -11.31 -24.82
C SER A 474 7.17 -10.95 -23.99
N ASP A 475 7.28 -9.68 -23.55
CA ASP A 475 8.26 -9.19 -22.57
C ASP A 475 8.11 -9.88 -21.20
N THR A 476 6.91 -10.37 -20.86
CA THR A 476 6.70 -11.11 -19.60
C THR A 476 7.16 -12.57 -19.67
N LEU A 477 7.59 -13.07 -20.83
CA LEU A 477 8.04 -14.45 -21.01
C LEU A 477 9.57 -14.62 -20.85
N GLY A 478 10.28 -13.56 -20.48
CA GLY A 478 11.73 -13.55 -20.32
C GLY A 478 12.45 -13.09 -21.58
N SER A 479 13.69 -13.54 -21.77
CA SER A 479 14.55 -13.02 -22.86
C SER A 479 14.03 -13.42 -24.25
N ARG A 480 14.52 -12.71 -25.28
CA ARG A 480 14.11 -12.94 -26.69
C ARG A 480 14.41 -14.35 -27.19
N GLU A 481 15.46 -14.96 -26.67
CA GLU A 481 15.93 -16.29 -27.06
C GLU A 481 14.98 -17.38 -26.54
N GLU A 482 14.40 -17.17 -25.36
CA GLU A 482 13.55 -18.16 -24.68
C GLU A 482 12.06 -17.95 -24.92
N ARG A 483 11.63 -16.70 -25.15
CA ARG A 483 10.21 -16.35 -25.17
C ARG A 483 9.39 -17.13 -26.20
N ASP A 484 9.95 -17.44 -27.38
CA ASP A 484 9.22 -18.16 -28.44
C ASP A 484 8.91 -19.60 -28.00
N ALA A 485 9.84 -20.27 -27.30
CA ALA A 485 9.63 -21.61 -26.77
C ALA A 485 8.56 -21.63 -25.66
N LYS A 486 8.66 -20.69 -24.70
CA LYS A 486 7.68 -20.52 -23.61
C LYS A 486 6.29 -20.18 -24.14
N ALA A 487 6.20 -19.33 -25.17
CA ALA A 487 4.96 -18.99 -25.84
C ALA A 487 4.28 -20.22 -26.46
N VAL A 488 5.04 -21.07 -27.16
CA VAL A 488 4.51 -22.30 -27.77
C VAL A 488 3.99 -23.27 -26.71
N GLU A 489 4.72 -23.45 -25.62
CA GLU A 489 4.29 -24.32 -24.51
C GLU A 489 2.97 -23.82 -23.90
N ARG A 490 2.89 -22.53 -23.55
CA ARG A 490 1.72 -21.89 -22.96
C ARG A 490 0.49 -22.01 -23.85
N ILE A 491 0.64 -21.71 -25.14
CA ILE A 491 -0.45 -21.77 -26.12
C ILE A 491 -0.92 -23.20 -26.37
N ARG A 492 -0.02 -24.20 -26.37
CA ARG A 492 -0.41 -25.61 -26.48
C ARG A 492 -1.23 -26.08 -25.29
N GLN A 493 -0.85 -25.67 -24.08
CA GLN A 493 -1.58 -26.02 -22.85
C GLN A 493 -2.99 -25.41 -22.84
N LEU A 494 -3.12 -24.15 -23.23
CA LEU A 494 -4.40 -23.42 -23.14
C LEU A 494 -5.32 -23.63 -24.35
N TYR A 495 -4.77 -23.73 -25.57
CA TYR A 495 -5.54 -23.64 -26.83
C TYR A 495 -5.30 -24.82 -27.79
N GLY A 496 -4.69 -25.92 -27.34
CA GLY A 496 -4.30 -27.04 -28.20
C GLY A 496 -5.45 -27.60 -29.05
N LYS A 497 -6.67 -27.70 -28.49
CA LYS A 497 -7.86 -28.17 -29.22
C LYS A 497 -8.24 -27.22 -30.36
N THR A 498 -8.32 -25.93 -30.05
CA THR A 498 -8.67 -24.87 -31.00
C THR A 498 -7.67 -24.77 -32.15
N ILE A 499 -6.38 -24.97 -31.87
CA ILE A 499 -5.32 -25.02 -32.89
C ILE A 499 -5.49 -26.22 -33.83
N MET A 500 -5.84 -27.40 -33.30
CA MET A 500 -6.11 -28.58 -34.13
C MET A 500 -7.30 -28.34 -35.07
N THR A 501 -8.39 -27.77 -34.56
CA THR A 501 -9.55 -27.40 -35.39
C THR A 501 -9.16 -26.42 -36.49
N LEU A 502 -8.36 -25.39 -36.16
CA LEU A 502 -7.92 -24.40 -37.12
C LEU A 502 -7.02 -24.98 -38.22
N ARG A 503 -6.14 -25.93 -37.89
CA ARG A 503 -5.34 -26.66 -38.87
C ARG A 503 -6.20 -27.39 -39.90
N ASP A 504 -7.28 -28.02 -39.46
CA ASP A 504 -8.18 -28.76 -40.36
C ASP A 504 -8.93 -27.80 -41.31
N ILE A 505 -9.31 -26.61 -40.82
CA ILE A 505 -9.84 -25.52 -41.66
C ILE A 505 -8.80 -25.08 -42.69
N CYS A 506 -7.56 -24.86 -42.24
CA CYS A 506 -6.50 -24.40 -43.13
C CYS A 506 -6.25 -25.38 -44.28
N ARG A 507 -6.25 -26.70 -44.00
CA ARG A 507 -6.18 -27.74 -45.04
C ARG A 507 -7.36 -27.67 -46.00
N LYS A 508 -8.59 -27.60 -45.46
CA LYS A 508 -9.83 -27.59 -46.27
C LYS A 508 -9.87 -26.42 -47.27
N TYR A 509 -9.39 -25.24 -46.85
CA TYR A 509 -9.44 -24.02 -47.66
C TYR A 509 -8.08 -23.63 -48.28
N SER A 510 -7.06 -24.48 -48.16
CA SER A 510 -5.69 -24.23 -48.65
C SER A 510 -5.03 -22.95 -48.09
N ILE A 511 -5.37 -22.60 -46.85
CA ILE A 511 -4.80 -21.49 -46.09
C ILE A 511 -3.47 -21.94 -45.48
N ASN A 512 -2.50 -21.04 -45.29
CA ASN A 512 -1.19 -21.37 -44.69
C ASN A 512 -0.41 -22.42 -45.50
N LYS A 513 -0.56 -22.46 -46.82
CA LYS A 513 0.09 -23.48 -47.68
C LYS A 513 1.62 -23.50 -47.53
N SER A 514 2.25 -22.36 -47.26
CA SER A 514 3.70 -22.25 -47.05
C SER A 514 4.20 -22.91 -45.77
N THR A 515 3.32 -23.17 -44.80
CA THR A 515 3.64 -23.79 -43.51
C THR A 515 2.95 -25.14 -43.34
N ASP A 516 2.69 -25.86 -44.45
CA ASP A 516 1.96 -27.13 -44.47
C ASP A 516 0.61 -27.04 -43.73
N PHE A 517 -0.12 -25.96 -44.00
CA PHE A 517 -1.43 -25.65 -43.42
C PHE A 517 -1.42 -25.46 -41.90
N GLN A 518 -0.25 -25.31 -41.28
CA GLN A 518 -0.13 -25.11 -39.83
C GLN A 518 -0.22 -23.62 -39.47
N PRO A 519 -1.11 -23.23 -38.55
CA PRO A 519 -1.07 -21.91 -37.95
C PRO A 519 0.24 -21.73 -37.17
N SER A 520 0.99 -20.67 -37.50
CA SER A 520 2.16 -20.24 -36.74
C SER A 520 1.75 -19.37 -35.54
N LEU A 521 2.64 -19.34 -34.54
CA LEU A 521 2.55 -18.46 -33.38
C LEU A 521 3.67 -17.42 -33.45
N PHE A 522 3.33 -16.15 -33.31
CA PHE A 522 4.29 -15.05 -33.28
C PHE A 522 4.22 -14.35 -31.92
N THR A 523 5.38 -14.10 -31.31
CA THR A 523 5.50 -13.30 -30.10
C THR A 523 5.57 -11.82 -30.46
N PHE A 524 4.94 -10.96 -29.66
CA PHE A 524 4.91 -9.52 -29.89
C PHE A 524 4.92 -8.73 -28.57
N SER A 525 5.77 -7.73 -28.49
CA SER A 525 5.68 -6.64 -27.53
C SER A 525 6.04 -5.31 -28.20
N LEU A 526 5.54 -4.21 -27.63
CA LEU A 526 5.97 -2.85 -28.01
C LEU A 526 7.36 -2.52 -27.47
N GLY A 527 7.85 -3.31 -26.52
CA GLY A 527 9.11 -3.11 -25.81
C GLY A 527 8.98 -3.51 -24.35
N GLN A 528 9.80 -2.93 -23.47
CA GLN A 528 9.74 -3.22 -22.04
C GLN A 528 8.69 -2.32 -21.38
N PHE A 529 7.72 -2.92 -20.67
CA PHE A 529 6.69 -2.19 -19.93
C PHE A 529 7.11 -1.87 -18.49
N TYR A 530 6.60 -0.73 -18.01
CA TYR A 530 6.80 -0.16 -16.68
C TYR A 530 5.45 0.27 -16.08
N VAL A 531 5.48 0.75 -14.82
CA VAL A 531 4.27 1.19 -14.12
C VAL A 531 3.54 2.29 -14.90
N GLY A 532 2.21 2.20 -14.96
CA GLY A 532 1.37 3.23 -15.57
C GLY A 532 1.21 3.14 -17.08
N ASP A 533 1.26 1.92 -17.62
CA ASP A 533 1.16 1.63 -19.06
C ASP A 533 2.24 2.32 -19.91
N LEU A 534 3.36 2.68 -19.26
CA LEU A 534 4.54 3.25 -19.90
C LEU A 534 5.43 2.13 -20.43
N PHE A 535 6.14 2.37 -21.54
CA PHE A 535 7.04 1.40 -22.13
C PHE A 535 8.22 2.05 -22.83
N GLU A 536 9.35 1.37 -22.94
CA GLU A 536 10.43 1.77 -23.84
C GLU A 536 10.24 1.11 -25.21
N TYR A 537 9.94 1.91 -26.24
CA TYR A 537 9.62 1.38 -27.57
C TYR A 537 10.80 0.64 -28.21
N ASP A 538 10.54 -0.58 -28.68
CA ASP A 538 11.43 -1.36 -29.52
C ASP A 538 10.70 -1.85 -30.77
N SER A 539 11.20 -1.48 -31.96
CA SER A 539 10.57 -1.81 -33.23
C SER A 539 10.79 -3.26 -33.70
N TYR A 540 11.62 -4.06 -33.01
CA TYR A 540 12.03 -5.39 -33.46
C TYR A 540 10.85 -6.30 -33.79
N ASP A 541 9.86 -6.40 -32.90
CA ASP A 541 8.70 -7.27 -33.09
C ASP A 541 7.76 -6.75 -34.17
N ALA A 542 7.58 -5.43 -34.24
CA ALA A 542 6.82 -4.78 -35.29
C ALA A 542 7.41 -5.04 -36.67
N ASP A 543 8.73 -4.86 -36.82
CA ASP A 543 9.43 -5.09 -38.09
C ASP A 543 9.43 -6.58 -38.47
N LYS A 544 9.65 -7.49 -37.50
CA LYS A 544 9.55 -8.95 -37.71
C LYS A 544 8.16 -9.33 -38.21
N LEU A 545 7.10 -8.86 -37.55
CA LEU A 545 5.71 -9.17 -37.90
C LEU A 545 5.32 -8.54 -39.25
N MET A 546 5.76 -7.32 -39.54
CA MET A 546 5.49 -6.67 -40.83
C MET A 546 6.19 -7.41 -41.99
N ASN A 547 7.40 -7.93 -41.78
CA ASN A 547 8.08 -8.76 -42.76
C ASN A 547 7.33 -10.08 -43.03
N ILE A 548 6.76 -10.70 -41.99
CA ILE A 548 5.90 -11.88 -42.09
C ILE A 548 4.65 -11.56 -42.92
N VAL A 549 3.95 -10.48 -42.60
CA VAL A 549 2.79 -9.99 -43.37
C VAL A 549 3.16 -9.80 -44.84
N THR A 550 4.27 -9.13 -45.10
CA THR A 550 4.76 -8.85 -46.45
C THR A 550 5.06 -10.13 -47.24
N SER A 551 5.57 -11.17 -46.57
CA SER A 551 5.81 -12.48 -47.21
C SER A 551 4.54 -13.21 -47.67
N MET A 552 3.39 -12.86 -47.08
CA MET A 552 2.07 -13.44 -47.36
C MET A 552 1.21 -12.56 -48.28
N ALA A 553 1.56 -11.27 -48.40
CA ALA A 553 0.84 -10.26 -49.17
C ALA A 553 1.13 -10.31 -50.69
N GLN A 554 0.28 -9.63 -51.47
CA GLN A 554 0.52 -9.41 -52.90
C GLN A 554 1.47 -8.24 -53.15
N GLY A 555 2.62 -8.50 -53.76
CA GLY A 555 3.46 -7.43 -54.31
C GLY A 555 2.93 -6.92 -55.66
N ARG A 556 3.08 -5.61 -55.89
CA ARG A 556 2.89 -4.94 -57.18
C ARG A 556 4.24 -4.35 -57.61
N LYS A 557 4.74 -4.70 -58.79
CA LYS A 557 5.93 -4.06 -59.36
C LYS A 557 5.53 -2.76 -60.04
N GLU A 558 6.19 -1.67 -59.71
CA GLU A 558 6.07 -0.44 -60.51
C GLU A 558 6.60 -0.68 -61.93
N GLY A 559 5.80 -0.32 -62.95
CA GLY A 559 6.21 -0.42 -64.35
C GLY A 559 6.04 -1.80 -64.98
N GLY A 560 5.13 -2.63 -64.47
CA GLY A 560 4.77 -3.91 -65.09
C GLY A 560 4.21 -3.76 -66.52
N PHE A 561 4.07 -4.88 -67.22
CA PHE A 561 3.57 -4.94 -68.60
C PHE A 561 2.22 -4.22 -68.78
N LEU A 562 1.33 -4.25 -67.78
CA LEU A 562 0.03 -3.58 -67.81
C LEU A 562 0.15 -2.05 -67.65
N ASP A 563 1.04 -1.55 -66.79
CA ASP A 563 1.30 -0.09 -66.66
C ASP A 563 1.99 0.48 -67.91
N SER A 564 2.78 -0.32 -68.61
CA SER A 564 3.40 0.08 -69.88
C SER A 564 2.40 0.04 -71.05
N LEU A 565 1.37 -0.81 -70.97
CA LEU A 565 0.22 -0.80 -71.91
C LEU A 565 -0.71 0.39 -71.65
N GLN A 566 -1.05 0.69 -70.38
CA GLN A 566 -1.87 1.86 -70.04
C GLN A 566 -1.17 3.17 -70.43
N ARG A 567 0.14 3.31 -70.20
CA ARG A 567 0.93 4.47 -70.66
C ARG A 567 1.08 4.58 -72.18
N LYS A 568 0.85 3.49 -72.93
CA LYS A 568 0.85 3.50 -74.40
C LYS A 568 -0.53 3.77 -75.00
N LEU A 569 -1.58 3.71 -74.17
CA LEU A 569 -2.97 3.92 -74.57
C LEU A 569 -3.53 5.26 -74.07
N SER A 570 -2.85 5.93 -73.12
CA SER A 570 -2.95 7.36 -72.83
C SER A 570 -2.01 8.15 -73.73
#